data_AF-A0A5E4ZG47-F1
#
_entry.id   AF-A0A5E4ZG47-F1
#
_cell.length_a   1.000
_cell.length_b   1.000
_cell.length_c   1.000
_cell.angle_alpha   90.00
_cell.angle_beta   90.00
_cell.angle_gamma   90.00
#
_symmetry.space_group_name_H-M   'P 1'
#
loop_
_entity.id
_entity.type
_entity.pdbx_description
1 polymer ?
#
loop_
_entity_poly.entity_id
_entity_poly.type
_entity_poly.pdbx_seq_one_letter_code
_entity_poly.pdbx_strand_id
1 'polypeptide(L)'
;MALGDRELAALRQLHALARRRERRLAAALSAMQAEAAALDDAVRACRERSAQLYASWETALARCGMHDRQDFEALRGEADGLRAQVAQTQQTCADLLRQREALAQRIAAQREAIRANAMKQEKLTALLPV
;
A
#
# COMPACT_ATOMS: atom_id res chain seq x y z
N MET A 1 31.62 24.78 -31.06
CA MET A 1 31.68 25.88 -30.07
C MET A 1 32.00 25.25 -28.72
N ALA A 2 33.13 25.61 -28.11
CA ALA A 2 33.45 25.13 -26.77
C ALA A 2 32.55 25.84 -25.74
N LEU A 3 31.97 25.09 -24.82
CA LEU A 3 31.23 25.65 -23.68
C LEU A 3 32.19 26.49 -22.82
N GLY A 4 31.75 27.66 -22.36
CA GLY A 4 32.51 28.45 -21.40
C GLY A 4 32.53 27.78 -20.01
N ASP A 5 33.55 28.05 -19.21
CA ASP A 5 33.72 27.45 -17.87
C ASP A 5 32.50 27.60 -16.95
N ARG A 6 31.76 28.71 -17.09
CA ARG A 6 30.50 28.96 -16.36
C ARG A 6 29.39 27.99 -16.76
N GLU A 7 29.27 27.70 -18.04
CA GLU A 7 28.25 26.79 -18.58
C GLU A 7 28.57 25.35 -18.19
N LEU A 8 29.85 24.99 -18.20
CA LEU A 8 30.35 23.71 -17.72
C LEU A 8 30.07 23.50 -16.22
N ALA A 9 30.31 24.52 -15.39
CA ALA A 9 30.00 24.49 -13.97
C ALA A 9 28.50 24.34 -13.71
N ALA A 10 27.65 25.04 -14.47
CA ALA A 10 26.20 24.93 -14.37
C ALA A 10 25.70 23.52 -14.75
N LEU A 11 26.23 22.92 -15.82
CA LEU A 11 25.89 21.55 -16.22
C LEU A 11 26.27 20.52 -15.15
N ARG A 12 27.46 20.66 -14.53
CA ARG A 12 27.89 19.81 -13.42
C ARG A 12 26.98 19.93 -12.20
N GLN A 13 26.55 21.16 -11.85
CA GLN A 13 25.59 21.39 -10.76
C GLN A 13 24.22 20.76 -11.06
N LEU A 14 23.71 20.90 -12.28
CA LEU A 14 22.46 20.26 -12.69
C LEU A 14 22.54 18.74 -12.64
N HIS A 15 23.68 18.16 -13.06
CA HIS A 15 23.91 16.71 -12.99
C HIS A 15 23.96 16.21 -11.54
N ALA A 16 24.65 16.93 -10.65
CA ALA A 16 24.68 16.62 -9.22
C ALA A 16 23.28 16.69 -8.58
N LEU A 17 22.49 17.69 -8.96
CA LEU A 17 21.11 17.85 -8.48
C LEU A 17 20.21 16.70 -8.98
N ALA A 18 20.36 16.29 -10.23
CA ALA A 18 19.61 15.16 -10.80
C ALA A 18 19.94 13.84 -10.10
N ARG A 19 21.21 13.57 -9.77
CA ARG A 19 21.63 12.42 -8.95
C ARG A 19 21.08 12.46 -7.53
N ARG A 20 21.07 13.64 -6.90
CA ARG A 20 20.45 13.80 -5.56
C ARG A 20 18.95 13.53 -5.61
N ARG A 21 18.27 13.99 -6.66
CA ARG A 21 16.84 13.73 -6.89
C ARG A 21 16.58 12.25 -7.08
N GLU A 22 17.40 11.53 -7.85
CA GLU A 22 17.28 10.09 -8.03
C GLU A 22 17.31 9.32 -6.71
N ARG A 23 18.30 9.59 -5.85
CA ARG A 23 18.42 8.94 -4.53
C ARG A 23 17.17 9.17 -3.68
N ARG A 24 16.62 10.39 -3.69
CA ARG A 24 15.38 10.73 -2.98
C ARG A 24 14.19 9.98 -3.56
N LEU A 25 14.09 9.91 -4.89
CA LEU A 25 13.00 9.21 -5.56
C LEU A 25 13.05 7.70 -5.29
N ALA A 26 14.24 7.11 -5.29
CA ALA A 26 14.45 5.70 -4.98
C ALA A 26 14.12 5.38 -3.51
N ALA A 27 14.55 6.23 -2.57
CA ALA A 27 14.20 6.08 -1.16
C ALA A 27 12.68 6.16 -0.94
N ALA A 28 12.00 7.12 -1.57
CA ALA A 28 10.55 7.24 -1.50
C ALA A 28 9.84 6.01 -2.11
N LEU A 29 10.34 5.48 -3.24
CA LEU A 29 9.80 4.25 -3.83
C LEU A 29 9.95 3.06 -2.89
N SER A 30 11.13 2.89 -2.27
CA SER A 30 11.38 1.82 -1.31
C SER A 30 10.45 1.91 -0.10
N ALA A 31 10.24 3.12 0.45
CA ALA A 31 9.30 3.34 1.54
C ALA A 31 7.85 2.98 1.14
N MET A 32 7.40 3.39 -0.04
CA MET A 32 6.06 3.04 -0.55
C MET A 32 5.91 1.53 -0.77
N GLN A 33 6.97 0.83 -1.19
CA GLN A 33 6.94 -0.62 -1.35
C GLN A 33 6.84 -1.35 0.00
N ALA A 34 7.52 -0.86 1.04
CA ALA A 34 7.38 -1.37 2.39
C ALA A 34 5.97 -1.13 2.94
N GLU A 35 5.40 0.06 2.72
CA GLU A 35 4.01 0.38 3.06
C GLU A 35 3.02 -0.54 2.34
N ALA A 36 3.26 -0.87 1.07
CA ALA A 36 2.42 -1.80 0.31
C ALA A 36 2.46 -3.22 0.86
N ALA A 37 3.64 -3.70 1.25
CA ALA A 37 3.78 -5.01 1.91
C ALA A 37 3.03 -5.05 3.24
N ALA A 38 3.11 -3.99 4.04
CA ALA A 38 2.37 -3.89 5.30
C ALA A 38 0.84 -3.88 5.08
N LEU A 39 0.36 -3.19 4.04
CA LEU A 39 -1.06 -3.22 3.67
C LEU A 39 -1.50 -4.61 3.19
N ASP A 40 -0.67 -5.32 2.42
CA ASP A 40 -0.95 -6.68 1.99
C ASP A 40 -1.07 -7.64 3.19
N ASP A 41 -0.17 -7.52 4.17
CA ASP A 41 -0.24 -8.28 5.42
C ASP A 41 -1.50 -7.95 6.23
N ALA A 42 -1.88 -6.67 6.31
CA ALA A 42 -3.11 -6.25 6.99
C ALA A 42 -4.38 -6.78 6.30
N VAL A 43 -4.42 -6.77 4.97
CA VAL A 43 -5.53 -7.36 4.19
C VAL A 43 -5.63 -8.86 4.45
N ARG A 44 -4.50 -9.58 4.48
CA ARG A 44 -4.46 -11.01 4.80
C ARG A 44 -5.01 -11.28 6.21
N ALA A 45 -4.52 -10.57 7.22
CA ALA A 45 -4.99 -10.71 8.60
C ALA A 45 -6.51 -10.40 8.73
N CYS A 46 -7.00 -9.39 8.01
CA CYS A 46 -8.42 -9.05 7.97
C CYS A 46 -9.27 -10.19 7.38
N ARG A 47 -8.80 -10.83 6.30
CA ARG A 47 -9.49 -11.99 5.69
C ARG A 47 -9.49 -13.21 6.61
N GLU A 48 -8.37 -13.50 7.25
CA GLU A 48 -8.26 -14.59 8.24
C GLU A 48 -9.21 -14.36 9.40
N ARG A 49 -9.28 -13.13 9.93
CA ARG A 49 -10.22 -12.75 10.98
C ARG A 49 -11.67 -12.95 10.54
N SER A 50 -12.02 -12.53 9.33
CA SER A 50 -13.36 -12.72 8.79
C SER A 50 -13.73 -14.20 8.68
N ALA A 51 -12.81 -15.05 8.23
CA ALA A 51 -13.04 -16.48 8.12
C ALA A 51 -13.26 -17.14 9.51
N GLN A 52 -12.46 -16.75 10.50
CA GLN A 52 -12.62 -17.21 11.89
C GLN A 52 -13.99 -16.81 12.46
N LEU A 53 -14.38 -15.53 12.30
CA LEU A 53 -15.67 -15.03 12.79
C LEU A 53 -16.85 -15.75 12.11
N TYR A 54 -16.73 -16.02 10.82
CA TYR A 54 -17.75 -16.75 10.07
C TYR A 54 -17.88 -18.21 10.56
N ALA A 55 -16.78 -18.91 10.81
CA ALA A 55 -16.79 -20.25 11.39
C ALA A 55 -17.39 -20.28 12.82
N SER A 56 -17.06 -19.29 13.64
CA SER A 56 -17.68 -19.11 14.97
C SER A 56 -19.19 -18.87 14.86
N TRP A 57 -19.61 -18.05 13.89
CA TRP A 57 -21.01 -17.75 13.66
C TRP A 57 -21.80 -18.97 13.20
N GLU A 58 -21.26 -19.77 12.27
CA GLU A 58 -21.86 -21.04 11.86
C GLU A 58 -21.98 -22.03 13.03
N THR A 59 -20.97 -22.10 13.89
CA THR A 59 -20.98 -22.94 15.10
C THR A 59 -22.07 -22.49 16.08
N ALA A 60 -22.22 -21.18 16.32
CA ALA A 60 -23.25 -20.61 17.18
C ALA A 60 -24.66 -20.89 16.63
N LEU A 61 -24.86 -20.75 15.31
CA LEU A 61 -26.12 -21.08 14.64
C LEU A 61 -26.48 -22.56 14.72
N ALA A 62 -25.51 -23.46 14.52
CA ALA A 62 -25.74 -24.90 14.63
C ALA A 62 -26.22 -25.30 16.04
N ARG A 63 -25.69 -24.63 17.08
CA ARG A 63 -26.10 -24.85 18.47
C ARG A 63 -27.51 -24.34 18.77
N CYS A 64 -27.96 -23.26 18.14
CA CYS A 64 -29.31 -22.71 18.34
C CYS A 64 -30.44 -23.74 18.12
N GLY A 65 -30.22 -24.78 17.31
CA GLY A 65 -31.20 -25.85 17.08
C GLY A 65 -31.27 -26.93 18.17
N MET A 66 -30.40 -26.90 19.20
CA MET A 66 -30.22 -27.99 20.18
C MET A 66 -30.59 -27.63 21.62
N HIS A 67 -30.97 -26.38 21.89
CA HIS A 67 -31.14 -25.86 23.26
C HIS A 67 -32.56 -25.34 23.55
N ASP A 68 -32.88 -25.15 24.83
CA ASP A 68 -34.18 -24.63 25.27
C ASP A 68 -34.34 -23.12 25.01
N ARG A 69 -35.50 -22.56 25.38
CA ARG A 69 -35.90 -21.20 24.98
C ARG A 69 -35.00 -20.09 25.56
N GLN A 70 -34.41 -20.28 26.74
CA GLN A 70 -33.52 -19.27 27.35
C GLN A 70 -32.11 -19.35 26.77
N ASP A 71 -31.60 -20.57 26.56
CA ASP A 71 -30.33 -20.80 25.88
C ASP A 71 -30.36 -20.29 24.43
N PHE A 72 -31.52 -20.37 23.76
CA PHE A 72 -31.72 -19.87 22.40
C PHE A 72 -31.54 -18.35 22.29
N GLU A 73 -32.06 -17.55 23.22
CA GLU A 73 -31.92 -16.09 23.19
C GLU A 73 -30.48 -15.64 23.41
N ALA A 74 -29.74 -16.33 24.29
CA ALA A 74 -28.31 -16.09 24.50
C ALA A 74 -27.48 -16.42 23.23
N LEU A 75 -27.73 -17.58 22.62
CA LEU A 75 -27.04 -17.99 21.39
C LEU A 75 -27.38 -17.10 20.20
N ARG A 76 -28.62 -16.59 20.13
CA ARG A 76 -29.03 -15.61 19.12
C ARG A 76 -28.29 -14.28 19.29
N GLY A 77 -28.14 -13.80 20.52
CA GLY A 77 -27.36 -12.59 20.82
C GLY A 77 -25.87 -12.75 20.45
N GLU A 78 -25.30 -13.93 20.71
CA GLU A 78 -23.94 -14.28 20.28
C GLU A 78 -23.81 -14.26 18.74
N ALA A 79 -24.75 -14.87 18.03
CA ALA A 79 -24.75 -14.91 16.56
C ALA A 79 -24.91 -13.51 15.94
N ASP A 80 -25.79 -12.66 16.49
CA ASP A 80 -25.97 -11.28 16.03
C ASP A 80 -24.70 -10.43 16.31
N GLY A 81 -24.05 -10.63 17.46
CA GLY A 81 -22.77 -10.01 17.79
C GLY A 81 -21.64 -10.41 16.83
N LEU A 82 -21.55 -11.69 16.48
CA LEU A 82 -20.59 -12.19 15.49
C LEU A 82 -20.87 -11.62 14.09
N ARG A 83 -22.14 -11.53 13.69
CA ARG A 83 -22.54 -10.92 12.42
C ARG A 83 -22.12 -9.46 12.32
N ALA A 84 -22.28 -8.69 13.40
CA ALA A 84 -21.83 -7.30 13.45
C ALA A 84 -20.29 -7.20 13.31
N GLN A 85 -19.55 -8.08 13.97
CA GLN A 85 -18.08 -8.14 13.85
C GLN A 85 -17.62 -8.53 12.44
N VAL A 86 -18.34 -9.44 11.76
CA VAL A 86 -18.07 -9.77 10.35
C VAL A 86 -18.27 -8.54 9.46
N ALA A 87 -19.39 -7.83 9.62
CA ALA A 87 -19.67 -6.62 8.84
C ALA A 87 -18.60 -5.53 9.05
N GLN A 88 -18.18 -5.32 10.30
CA GLN A 88 -17.10 -4.38 10.62
C GLN A 88 -15.77 -4.81 9.99
N THR A 89 -15.44 -6.10 10.06
CA THR A 89 -14.20 -6.63 9.46
C THR A 89 -14.21 -6.48 7.94
N GLN A 90 -15.35 -6.75 7.29
CA GLN A 90 -15.50 -6.55 5.84
C GLN A 90 -15.31 -5.08 5.44
N GLN A 91 -15.85 -4.15 6.22
CA GLN A 91 -15.62 -2.72 5.99
C GLN A 91 -14.13 -2.35 6.12
N THR A 92 -13.46 -2.82 7.17
CA THR A 92 -12.01 -2.60 7.35
C THR A 92 -11.21 -3.18 6.18
N CYS A 93 -11.54 -4.39 5.72
CA CYS A 93 -10.90 -5.00 4.56
C CYS A 93 -11.10 -4.15 3.29
N ALA A 94 -12.31 -3.61 3.07
CA ALA A 94 -12.59 -2.72 1.94
C ALA A 94 -11.77 -1.42 2.00
N ASP A 95 -11.62 -0.85 3.20
CA ASP A 95 -10.81 0.35 3.42
C ASP A 95 -9.32 0.10 3.13
N LEU A 96 -8.78 -1.02 3.62
CA LEU A 96 -7.39 -1.42 3.35
C LEU A 96 -7.14 -1.67 1.85
N LEU A 97 -8.10 -2.27 1.13
CA LEU A 97 -8.00 -2.46 -0.32
C LEU A 97 -7.99 -1.13 -1.08
N ARG A 98 -8.81 -0.15 -0.66
CA ARG A 98 -8.79 1.20 -1.24
C ARG A 98 -7.46 1.91 -1.00
N GLN A 99 -6.90 1.79 0.21
CA GLN A 99 -5.58 2.35 0.54
C GLN A 99 -4.48 1.71 -0.32
N ARG A 100 -4.52 0.39 -0.49
CA ARG A 100 -3.58 -0.35 -1.35
C ARG A 100 -3.65 0.11 -2.80
N GLU A 101 -4.84 0.29 -3.34
CA GLU A 101 -5.03 0.76 -4.71
C GLU A 101 -4.49 2.19 -4.90
N ALA A 102 -4.80 3.09 -3.98
CA ALA A 102 -4.25 4.44 -4.00
C ALA A 102 -2.71 4.45 -3.91
N LEU A 103 -2.13 3.57 -3.07
CA LEU A 103 -0.69 3.41 -2.96
C LEU A 103 -0.07 2.85 -4.24
N ALA A 104 -0.72 1.91 -4.91
CA ALA A 104 -0.26 1.38 -6.20
C ALA A 104 -0.18 2.47 -7.28
N GLN A 105 -1.17 3.38 -7.32
CA GLN A 105 -1.13 4.54 -8.22
C GLN A 105 0.04 5.48 -7.90
N ARG A 106 0.29 5.75 -6.61
CA ARG A 106 1.44 6.55 -6.16
C ARG A 106 2.78 5.91 -6.54
N ILE A 107 2.91 4.59 -6.40
CA ILE A 107 4.10 3.84 -6.83
C ILE A 107 4.31 3.96 -8.34
N ALA A 108 3.24 3.84 -9.14
CA ALA A 108 3.32 4.00 -10.59
C ALA A 108 3.82 5.41 -10.98
N ALA A 109 3.24 6.45 -10.37
CA ALA A 109 3.68 7.83 -10.58
C ALA A 109 5.14 8.06 -10.15
N GLN A 110 5.56 7.45 -9.04
CA GLN A 110 6.92 7.53 -8.55
C GLN A 110 7.93 6.86 -9.49
N ARG A 111 7.58 5.71 -10.06
CA ARG A 111 8.39 5.03 -11.09
C ARG A 111 8.53 5.90 -12.35
N GLU A 112 7.46 6.58 -12.75
CA GLU A 112 7.54 7.51 -13.88
C GLU A 112 8.46 8.70 -13.58
N ALA A 113 8.39 9.25 -12.37
CA ALA A 113 9.30 10.33 -11.96
C ALA A 113 10.78 9.88 -11.98
N ILE A 114 11.06 8.63 -11.64
CA ILE A 114 12.41 8.05 -11.74
C ILE A 114 12.84 7.96 -13.21
N ARG A 115 11.99 7.40 -14.09
CA ARG A 115 12.28 7.31 -15.54
C ARG A 115 12.57 8.68 -16.15
N ALA A 116 11.72 9.66 -15.88
CA ALA A 116 11.91 11.03 -16.36
C ALA A 116 13.20 11.67 -15.82
N ASN A 117 13.60 11.37 -14.59
CA ASN A 117 14.86 11.86 -14.04
C ASN A 117 16.08 11.18 -14.68
N ALA A 118 16.01 9.87 -14.96
CA ALA A 118 17.05 9.14 -15.67
C ALA A 118 17.28 9.71 -17.08
N MET A 119 16.21 9.95 -17.85
CA MET A 119 16.30 10.59 -19.18
C MET A 119 16.93 12.00 -19.11
N LYS A 120 16.65 12.77 -18.05
CA LYS A 120 17.30 14.08 -17.85
C LYS A 120 18.78 13.92 -17.55
N GLN A 121 19.17 12.92 -16.77
CA GLN A 121 20.57 12.64 -16.49
C GLN A 121 21.32 12.22 -17.75
N GLU A 122 20.76 11.33 -18.58
CA GLU A 122 21.36 10.93 -19.87
C GLU A 122 21.64 12.14 -20.76
N LYS A 123 20.67 13.05 -20.91
CA LYS A 123 20.84 14.30 -21.65
C LYS A 123 21.93 15.19 -21.07
N LEU A 124 21.98 15.34 -19.74
CA LEU A 124 23.02 16.13 -19.08
C LEU A 124 24.41 15.52 -19.26
N THR A 125 24.52 14.19 -19.18
CA THR A 125 25.78 13.47 -19.40
C THR A 125 26.27 13.66 -20.83
N ALA A 126 25.37 13.58 -21.83
CA ALA A 126 25.73 13.80 -23.23
C ALA A 126 26.22 15.24 -23.54
N LEU A 127 25.84 16.21 -22.70
CA LEU A 127 26.26 17.62 -22.83
C LEU A 127 27.54 17.95 -22.06
N LEU A 128 27.99 17.07 -21.16
CA LEU A 128 29.25 17.25 -20.44
C LEU A 128 30.40 16.79 -21.34
N PRO A 129 31.38 17.65 -21.65
CA PRO A 129 32.58 17.21 -22.36
C PRO A 129 33.36 16.22 -21.49
N VAL A 130 33.82 15.14 -22.13
CA VAL A 130 34.70 14.10 -21.56
C VAL A 130 36.05 14.69 -21.18
#